data_AF-A0A2S8RWW8-F1
#
_entry.id   AF-A0A2S8RWW8-F1
#
_cell.length_a   1.000
_cell.length_b   1.000
_cell.length_c   1.000
_cell.angle_alpha   90.00
_cell.angle_beta   90.00
_cell.angle_gamma   90.00
#
_symmetry.space_group_name_H-M   'P 1'
#
loop_
_entity.id
_entity.type
_entity.pdbx_description
1 polymer ?
#
loop_
_entity_poly.entity_id
_entity_poly.type
_entity_poly.pdbx_seq_one_letter_code
_entity_poly.pdbx_strand_id
1 'polypeptide(L)'
;MSFQNIKPVDYDFGGSHARMLVSGKQSAGSYCMIEIFSPAGRATPAHRHQHEDETIHMLEGELDVNIEGTTHTVRAGETLYLERGTAHQLINRSDATARYLVICAPAGFDEFVETCADVLPAPYETAPPSDASKQRMRDAAPRFGITLIPPQNVAPIPA
;
A
#
# COMPACT_ATOMS: atom_id res chain seq x y z
N MET A 1 2.10 1.76 28.98
CA MET A 1 1.80 2.14 27.59
C MET A 1 3.13 2.25 26.85
N SER A 2 3.37 1.43 25.82
CA SER A 2 4.68 1.35 25.14
C SER A 2 4.84 2.37 24.02
N PHE A 3 3.73 2.74 23.35
CA PHE A 3 3.70 3.74 22.28
C PHE A 3 2.27 4.25 22.08
N GLN A 4 2.12 5.52 21.71
CA GLN A 4 0.85 6.12 21.28
C GLN A 4 1.15 7.12 20.15
N ASN A 5 0.54 6.92 18.98
CA ASN A 5 0.72 7.79 17.84
C ASN A 5 -0.40 8.85 17.79
N ILE A 6 -0.08 10.09 18.13
CA ILE A 6 -1.03 11.22 18.09
C ILE A 6 -0.73 12.21 16.95
N LYS A 7 0.37 12.01 16.23
CA LYS A 7 0.85 12.87 15.14
C LYS A 7 1.53 11.97 14.11
N PRO A 8 0.77 11.15 13.38
CA PRO A 8 1.34 10.27 12.37
C PRO A 8 1.99 11.10 11.26
N VAL A 9 2.99 10.53 10.60
CA VAL A 9 3.53 11.10 9.37
C VAL A 9 2.70 10.57 8.21
N ASP A 10 2.29 11.49 7.35
CA ASP A 10 1.50 11.22 6.16
C ASP A 10 2.40 11.36 4.92
N TYR A 11 2.19 10.51 3.91
CA TYR A 11 2.95 10.46 2.67
C TYR A 11 2.03 10.42 1.46
N ASP A 12 2.47 10.99 0.34
CA ASP A 12 1.96 10.66 -0.99
C ASP A 12 2.79 9.49 -1.52
N PHE A 13 2.17 8.32 -1.50
CA PHE A 13 2.75 7.06 -1.92
C PHE A 13 2.01 6.54 -3.16
N GLY A 14 2.60 6.77 -4.33
CA GLY A 14 2.01 6.33 -5.60
C GLY A 14 0.69 7.03 -5.96
N GLY A 15 0.45 8.24 -5.46
CA GLY A 15 -0.81 8.96 -5.61
C GLY A 15 -1.91 8.48 -4.67
N SER A 16 -1.56 7.78 -3.60
CA SER A 16 -2.44 7.46 -2.47
C SER A 16 -1.87 8.07 -1.20
N HIS A 17 -2.75 8.47 -0.29
CA HIS A 17 -2.32 9.03 0.98
C HIS A 17 -2.05 7.86 1.93
N ALA A 18 -0.78 7.73 2.33
CA ALA A 18 -0.33 6.72 3.26
C ALA A 18 0.01 7.35 4.62
N ARG A 19 -0.68 6.93 5.67
CA ARG A 19 -0.48 7.40 7.04
C ARG A 19 0.24 6.35 7.86
N MET A 20 1.44 6.66 8.33
CA MET A 20 2.23 5.76 9.18
C MET A 20 1.64 5.67 10.59
N LEU A 21 1.02 4.54 10.93
CA LEU A 21 0.40 4.31 12.24
C LEU A 21 1.37 3.70 13.24
N VAL A 22 2.08 2.63 12.83
CA VAL A 22 3.13 1.96 13.62
C VAL A 22 4.28 1.60 12.68
N SER A 23 5.48 2.12 12.93
CA SER A 23 6.69 1.73 12.19
C SER A 23 7.34 0.48 12.79
N GLY A 24 8.21 -0.17 12.00
CA GLY A 24 9.04 -1.28 12.45
C GLY A 24 9.90 -0.90 13.64
N LYS A 25 10.42 0.33 13.70
CA LYS A 25 11.16 0.82 14.87
C LYS A 25 10.30 0.81 16.15
N GLN A 26 9.02 1.19 16.04
CA GLN A 26 8.09 1.24 17.18
C GLN A 26 7.65 -0.16 17.64
N SER A 27 7.60 -1.12 16.73
CA SER A 27 7.26 -2.52 17.01
C SER A 27 8.47 -3.41 17.27
N ALA A 28 9.69 -2.84 17.34
CA ALA A 28 10.95 -3.59 17.42
C ALA A 28 11.12 -4.64 16.29
N GLY A 29 10.65 -4.30 15.09
CA GLY A 29 10.77 -5.10 13.87
C GLY A 29 9.68 -6.14 13.66
N SER A 30 8.71 -6.28 14.59
CA SER A 30 7.71 -7.34 14.49
C SER A 30 6.69 -7.12 13.38
N TYR A 31 6.26 -5.88 13.17
CA TYR A 31 5.36 -5.49 12.08
C TYR A 31 5.40 -3.98 11.83
N CYS A 32 4.94 -3.53 10.67
CA CYS A 32 4.53 -2.13 10.48
C CYS A 32 3.05 -2.07 10.09
N MET A 33 2.41 -0.93 10.36
CA MET A 33 1.00 -0.70 10.07
C MET A 33 0.82 0.69 9.48
N ILE A 34 0.19 0.73 8.33
CA ILE A 34 -0.06 1.95 7.54
C ILE A 34 -1.54 1.99 7.21
N GLU A 35 -2.17 3.15 7.39
CA GLU A 35 -3.52 3.42 6.87
C GLU A 35 -3.38 4.04 5.47
N ILE A 36 -4.06 3.48 4.49
CA ILE A 36 -4.03 3.96 3.11
C ILE A 36 -5.40 4.51 2.73
N PHE A 37 -5.39 5.71 2.14
CA PHE A 37 -6.52 6.33 1.47
C PHE A 37 -6.21 6.31 -0.04
N SER A 38 -6.85 5.41 -0.77
CA SER A 38 -6.64 5.21 -2.21
C SER A 38 -7.75 5.91 -2.98
N PRO A 39 -7.49 7.05 -3.67
CA PRO A 39 -8.48 7.70 -4.52
C PRO A 39 -9.06 6.77 -5.59
N ALA A 40 -10.21 7.18 -6.14
CA ALA A 40 -10.83 6.52 -7.28
C ALA A 40 -9.85 6.37 -8.45
N GLY A 41 -9.85 5.20 -9.08
CA GLY A 41 -9.00 4.88 -10.21
C GLY A 41 -7.50 4.78 -9.91
N ARG A 42 -7.10 4.70 -8.64
CA ARG A 42 -5.71 4.36 -8.27
C ARG A 42 -5.51 2.84 -8.26
N ALA A 43 -4.29 2.43 -8.60
CA ALA A 43 -3.84 1.06 -8.49
C ALA A 43 -2.36 1.03 -8.11
N THR A 44 -1.97 0.03 -7.34
CA THR A 44 -0.55 -0.29 -7.15
C THR A 44 0.01 -0.88 -8.45
N PRO A 45 1.34 -0.89 -8.66
CA PRO A 45 1.95 -1.86 -9.54
C PRO A 45 1.57 -3.28 -9.11
N ALA A 46 1.56 -4.24 -10.04
CA ALA A 46 1.59 -5.65 -9.64
C ALA A 46 2.93 -5.92 -8.96
N HIS A 47 2.92 -6.60 -7.83
CA HIS A 47 4.13 -6.84 -7.05
C HIS A 47 4.01 -8.07 -6.14
N ARG A 48 5.12 -8.43 -5.52
CA ARG A 48 5.16 -9.38 -4.40
C ARG A 48 6.21 -8.93 -3.39
N HIS A 49 5.96 -9.23 -2.13
CA HIS A 49 6.87 -9.03 -1.03
C HIS A 49 7.66 -10.32 -0.80
N GLN A 50 8.98 -10.24 -0.64
CA GLN A 50 9.84 -11.41 -0.38
C GLN A 50 10.12 -11.62 1.10
N HIS A 51 10.05 -10.57 1.93
CA HIS A 51 10.47 -10.64 3.32
C HIS A 51 9.28 -10.73 4.29
N GLU A 52 8.18 -10.07 3.96
CA GLU A 52 7.00 -9.88 4.79
C GLU A 52 5.77 -10.57 4.20
N ASP A 53 4.91 -11.07 5.08
CA ASP A 53 3.52 -11.36 4.77
C ASP A 53 2.73 -10.05 4.88
N GLU A 54 1.71 -9.85 4.04
CA GLU A 54 0.88 -8.65 4.01
C GLU A 54 -0.57 -8.99 4.41
N THR A 55 -1.12 -8.22 5.34
CA THR A 55 -2.54 -8.28 5.70
C THR A 55 -3.19 -6.94 5.35
N ILE A 56 -4.27 -7.01 4.58
CA ILE A 56 -5.10 -5.86 4.24
C ILE A 56 -6.43 -5.98 4.97
N HIS A 57 -6.81 -4.96 5.72
CA HIS A 57 -8.14 -4.89 6.35
C HIS A 57 -8.87 -3.64 5.87
N MET A 58 -10.02 -3.83 5.24
CA MET A 58 -10.80 -2.73 4.68
C MET A 58 -11.58 -2.00 5.77
N LEU A 59 -11.41 -0.68 5.86
CA LEU A 59 -12.13 0.19 6.80
C LEU A 59 -13.34 0.87 6.17
N GLU A 60 -13.24 1.26 4.90
CA GLU A 60 -14.28 1.95 4.15
C GLU A 60 -14.12 1.69 2.64
N GLY A 61 -15.24 1.60 1.92
CA GLY A 61 -15.25 1.32 0.48
C GLY A 61 -14.92 -0.12 0.15
N GLU A 62 -14.36 -0.32 -1.05
CA GLU A 62 -13.94 -1.62 -1.57
C GLU A 62 -12.71 -1.50 -2.47
N LEU A 63 -11.98 -2.61 -2.61
CA LEU A 63 -10.88 -2.76 -3.56
C LEU A 63 -11.06 -4.05 -4.35
N ASP A 64 -10.72 -3.99 -5.64
CA ASP A 64 -10.38 -5.19 -6.39
C ASP A 64 -8.91 -5.52 -6.13
N VAL A 65 -8.64 -6.75 -5.71
CA VAL A 65 -7.30 -7.29 -5.55
C VAL A 65 -7.11 -8.42 -6.55
N ASN A 66 -6.19 -8.23 -7.50
CA ASN A 66 -5.74 -9.33 -8.34
C ASN A 66 -4.68 -10.14 -7.57
N ILE A 67 -4.85 -11.45 -7.47
CA ILE A 67 -3.95 -12.37 -6.76
C ILE A 67 -3.65 -13.51 -7.74
N GLU A 68 -2.41 -13.63 -8.18
CA GLU A 68 -1.97 -14.67 -9.12
C GLU A 68 -2.91 -14.81 -10.35
N GLY A 69 -3.40 -13.69 -10.88
CA GLY A 69 -4.28 -13.64 -12.05
C GLY A 69 -5.78 -13.75 -11.75
N THR A 70 -6.18 -14.03 -10.51
CA THR A 70 -7.59 -14.08 -10.09
C THR A 70 -7.98 -12.79 -9.36
N THR A 71 -9.08 -12.15 -9.75
CA THR A 71 -9.55 -10.93 -9.10
C THR A 71 -10.56 -11.24 -8.00
N HIS A 72 -10.36 -10.65 -6.83
CA HIS A 72 -11.24 -10.71 -5.67
C HIS A 72 -11.63 -9.29 -5.27
N THR A 73 -12.90 -9.05 -4.96
CA THR A 73 -13.31 -7.76 -4.35
C THR A 73 -13.31 -7.91 -2.83
N VAL A 74 -12.63 -7.02 -2.14
CA VAL A 74 -12.56 -6.94 -0.67
C VAL A 74 -13.27 -5.67 -0.23
N ARG A 75 -14.23 -5.78 0.68
CA ARG A 75 -15.12 -4.69 1.12
C ARG A 75 -14.90 -4.32 2.58
N ALA A 76 -15.38 -3.15 2.99
CA ALA A 76 -15.33 -2.70 4.38
C ALA A 76 -15.73 -3.80 5.39
N GLY A 77 -14.85 -4.05 6.38
CA GLY A 77 -14.98 -5.11 7.37
C GLY A 77 -14.37 -6.46 6.97
N GLU A 78 -14.02 -6.66 5.70
CA GLU A 78 -13.34 -7.87 5.22
C GLU A 78 -11.81 -7.73 5.33
N THR A 79 -11.14 -8.88 5.43
CA THR A 79 -9.68 -8.98 5.56
C THR A 79 -9.13 -9.92 4.50
N LEU A 80 -8.03 -9.51 3.89
CA LEU A 80 -7.22 -10.32 3.00
C LEU A 80 -5.86 -10.59 3.65
N TYR A 81 -5.39 -11.84 3.57
CA TYR A 81 -4.05 -12.23 3.96
C TYR A 81 -3.28 -12.73 2.73
N LEU A 82 -2.09 -12.19 2.53
CA LEU A 82 -1.19 -12.47 1.44
C LEU A 82 0.12 -13.01 2.03
N GLU A 83 0.36 -14.30 1.85
CA GLU A 83 1.65 -14.90 2.21
C GLU A 83 2.76 -14.27 1.35
N ARG A 84 3.93 -14.06 1.94
CA ARG A 84 5.14 -13.63 1.22
C ARG A 84 5.33 -14.44 -0.06
N GLY A 85 5.74 -13.76 -1.12
CA GLY A 85 5.93 -14.34 -2.45
C GLY A 85 4.66 -14.39 -3.31
N THR A 86 3.47 -14.18 -2.73
CA THR A 86 2.21 -14.08 -3.47
C THR A 86 2.18 -12.81 -4.31
N ALA A 87 2.07 -12.94 -5.63
CA ALA A 87 1.91 -11.81 -6.54
C ALA A 87 0.50 -11.24 -6.44
N HIS A 88 0.41 -9.93 -6.23
CA HIS A 88 -0.85 -9.23 -6.13
C HIS A 88 -0.82 -7.79 -6.66
N GLN A 89 -2.01 -7.24 -6.85
CA GLN A 89 -2.22 -5.85 -7.24
C GLN A 89 -3.52 -5.33 -6.63
N LEU A 90 -3.47 -4.17 -5.96
CA LEU A 90 -4.64 -3.52 -5.39
C LEU A 90 -5.14 -2.45 -6.36
N ILE A 91 -6.45 -2.42 -6.60
CA ILE A 91 -7.09 -1.56 -7.60
C ILE A 91 -8.37 -0.98 -7.00
N ASN A 92 -8.44 0.34 -6.87
CA ASN A 92 -9.69 1.01 -6.55
C ASN A 92 -10.46 1.34 -7.84
N ARG A 93 -11.44 0.51 -8.19
CA ARG A 93 -12.33 0.72 -9.34
C ARG A 93 -13.60 1.50 -9.02
N SER A 94 -13.82 1.83 -7.75
CA SER A 94 -14.98 2.60 -7.33
C SER A 94 -14.83 4.07 -7.72
N ASP A 95 -15.92 4.83 -7.60
CA ASP A 95 -15.97 6.28 -7.76
C ASP A 95 -15.63 7.04 -6.47
N ALA A 96 -15.27 6.33 -5.40
CA ALA A 96 -14.97 6.88 -4.09
C ALA A 96 -13.54 6.53 -3.63
N THR A 97 -13.08 7.19 -2.58
CA THR A 97 -11.80 6.82 -1.94
C THR A 97 -12.00 5.56 -1.09
N ALA A 98 -11.16 4.54 -1.30
CA ALA A 98 -11.11 3.36 -0.45
C ALA A 98 -10.14 3.60 0.72
N ARG A 99 -10.52 3.16 1.92
CA ARG A 99 -9.69 3.30 3.13
C ARG A 99 -9.42 1.95 3.76
N TYR A 100 -8.17 1.63 4.02
CA TYR A 100 -7.76 0.32 4.50
C TYR A 100 -6.47 0.36 5.30
N LEU A 101 -6.25 -0.66 6.13
CA LEU A 101 -4.99 -0.91 6.80
C LEU A 101 -4.14 -1.87 5.96
N VAL A 102 -2.86 -1.55 5.84
CA VAL A 102 -1.81 -2.47 5.39
C VAL A 102 -0.94 -2.79 6.59
N ILE A 103 -0.82 -4.08 6.90
CA ILE A 103 0.00 -4.60 7.99
C ILE A 103 1.00 -5.58 7.39
N CYS A 104 2.28 -5.29 7.53
CA CYS A 104 3.35 -6.14 7.04
C CYS A 104 4.14 -6.73 8.20
N ALA A 105 4.36 -8.05 8.18
CA ALA A 105 5.10 -8.77 9.21
C ALA A 105 6.10 -9.78 8.59
N PRO A 106 7.40 -9.76 8.96
CA PRO A 106 8.08 -8.75 9.78
C PRO A 106 7.99 -7.32 9.20
N ALA A 107 8.40 -6.31 9.98
CA ALA A 107 8.44 -4.93 9.49
C ALA A 107 9.49 -4.74 8.37
N GLY A 108 9.46 -3.57 7.71
CA GLY A 108 10.37 -3.22 6.62
C GLY A 108 9.68 -2.52 5.45
N PHE A 109 8.38 -2.78 5.25
CA PHE A 109 7.57 -2.07 4.26
C PHE A 109 7.42 -0.58 4.58
N ASP A 110 7.40 -0.22 5.87
CA ASP A 110 7.41 1.18 6.31
C ASP A 110 8.64 1.95 5.83
N GLU A 111 9.83 1.36 5.95
CA GLU A 111 11.07 1.98 5.47
C GLU A 111 11.10 2.11 3.94
N PHE A 112 10.46 1.17 3.21
CA PHE A 112 10.26 1.30 1.78
C PHE A 112 9.37 2.51 1.42
N VAL A 113 8.24 2.68 2.10
CA VAL A 113 7.35 3.84 1.92
C VAL A 113 8.12 5.12 2.21
N GLU A 114 8.82 5.20 3.35
CA GLU A 114 9.64 6.35 3.73
C GLU A 114 10.73 6.68 2.68
N THR A 115 11.27 5.66 2.01
CA THR A 115 12.35 5.83 1.03
C THR A 115 11.87 6.40 -0.30
N CYS A 116 10.66 6.06 -0.75
CA CYS A 116 10.22 6.41 -2.11
C CYS A 116 9.03 7.39 -2.19
N ALA A 117 8.28 7.54 -1.10
CA ALA A 117 7.16 8.46 -1.01
C ALA A 117 7.61 9.90 -0.69
N ASP A 118 6.76 10.88 -0.98
CA ASP A 118 6.97 12.26 -0.55
C ASP A 118 6.17 12.51 0.73
N VAL A 119 6.71 13.28 1.69
CA VAL A 119 5.96 13.69 2.88
C VAL A 119 4.77 14.57 2.45
N LEU A 120 3.59 14.25 2.97
CA LEU A 120 2.32 14.85 2.59
C LEU A 120 1.73 15.66 3.75
N PRO A 121 1.83 17.00 3.74
CA PRO A 121 1.17 17.83 4.75
C PRO A 121 -0.34 17.92 4.51
N ALA A 122 -1.07 18.34 5.55
CA ALA A 122 -2.47 18.74 5.39
C ALA A 122 -2.60 19.81 4.28
N PRO A 123 -3.63 19.76 3.42
CA PRO A 123 -4.88 19.00 3.56
C PRO A 123 -4.86 17.55 3.05
N TYR A 124 -3.68 16.94 2.85
CA TYR A 124 -3.53 15.54 2.40
C TYR A 124 -3.99 15.28 0.97
N GLU A 125 -3.85 16.29 0.10
CA GLU A 125 -4.15 16.16 -1.32
C GLU A 125 -3.05 15.40 -2.05
N THR A 126 -3.40 14.24 -2.60
CA THR A 126 -2.50 13.43 -3.43
C THR A 126 -2.64 13.79 -4.90
N ALA A 127 -1.56 13.59 -5.67
CA ALA A 127 -1.59 13.73 -7.12
C ALA A 127 -1.30 12.39 -7.82
N PRO A 128 -1.73 12.19 -9.08
CA PRO A 128 -1.23 11.08 -9.87
C PRO A 128 0.31 11.03 -9.84
N PRO A 129 0.93 9.85 -9.68
CA PRO A 129 2.36 9.77 -9.44
C PRO A 129 3.15 10.31 -10.64
N SER A 130 4.09 11.21 -10.37
CA SER A 130 5.04 11.73 -11.37
C SER A 130 6.01 10.64 -11.82
N ASP A 131 6.65 10.80 -12.97
CA ASP A 131 7.63 9.82 -13.45
C ASP A 131 8.85 9.72 -12.53
N ALA A 132 9.23 10.82 -11.88
CA ALA A 132 10.27 10.83 -10.85
C ALA A 132 9.87 9.99 -9.63
N SER A 133 8.63 10.14 -9.13
CA SER A 133 8.10 9.35 -8.02
C SER A 133 8.06 7.85 -8.37
N LYS A 134 7.54 7.52 -9.56
CA LYS A 134 7.56 6.13 -10.07
C LYS A 134 8.99 5.58 -10.18
N GLN A 135 9.96 6.39 -10.58
CA GLN A 135 11.35 5.97 -10.70
C GLN A 135 11.97 5.67 -9.32
N ARG A 136 11.78 6.57 -8.34
CA ARG A 136 12.24 6.32 -6.96
C ARG A 136 11.66 5.03 -6.39
N MET A 137 10.37 4.76 -6.63
CA MET A 137 9.73 3.52 -6.21
C MET A 137 10.38 2.28 -6.85
N ARG A 138 10.62 2.31 -8.17
CA ARG A 138 11.29 1.22 -8.90
C ARG A 138 12.71 0.96 -8.36
N ASP A 139 13.46 2.03 -8.10
CA ASP A 139 14.84 1.92 -7.61
C ASP A 139 14.91 1.45 -6.16
N ALA A 140 13.93 1.82 -5.33
CA ALA A 140 13.86 1.41 -3.93
C ALA A 140 13.39 -0.03 -3.75
N ALA A 141 12.37 -0.48 -4.50
CA ALA A 141 11.69 -1.76 -4.32
C ALA A 141 12.61 -2.98 -4.07
N PRO A 142 13.64 -3.26 -4.90
CA PRO A 142 14.48 -4.45 -4.70
C PRO A 142 15.28 -4.41 -3.40
N ARG A 143 15.60 -3.22 -2.87
CA ARG A 143 16.33 -3.06 -1.60
C ARG A 143 15.51 -3.53 -0.40
N PHE A 144 14.18 -3.53 -0.53
CA PHE A 144 13.24 -3.91 0.51
C PHE A 144 12.57 -5.27 0.24
N GLY A 145 13.05 -6.03 -0.75
CA GLY A 145 12.47 -7.33 -1.09
C GLY A 145 11.15 -7.23 -1.86
N ILE A 146 10.83 -6.07 -2.44
CA ILE A 146 9.64 -5.88 -3.25
C ILE A 146 10.01 -6.10 -4.71
N THR A 147 9.37 -7.08 -5.34
CA THR A 147 9.54 -7.32 -6.77
C THR A 147 8.36 -6.73 -7.51
N LEU A 148 8.61 -5.68 -8.30
CA LEU A 148 7.61 -5.14 -9.23
C LEU A 148 7.48 -6.08 -10.43
N ILE A 149 6.25 -6.45 -10.75
CA ILE A 149 5.90 -7.37 -11.82
C ILE A 149 5.36 -6.55 -12.98
N PRO A 150 5.71 -6.87 -14.24
CA PRO A 150 5.11 -6.24 -15.39
C PRO A 150 3.57 -6.30 -15.32
N PRO A 151 2.85 -5.31 -15.90
CA PRO A 151 1.39 -5.32 -15.88
C PRO A 151 0.87 -6.65 -16.40
N GLN A 152 0.12 -7.36 -15.56
CA GLN A 152 -0.62 -8.53 -16.02
C GLN A 152 -1.80 -8.04 -16.89
N ASN A 153 -2.39 -8.92 -17.70
CA ASN A 153 -3.61 -8.64 -18.46
C ASN A 153 -4.82 -8.50 -17.52
N VAL A 154 -4.80 -7.52 -16.63
CA VAL A 154 -5.93 -7.12 -15.80
C VAL A 154 -6.75 -6.12 -16.62
N ALA A 155 -8.08 -6.26 -16.60
CA ALA A 155 -8.96 -5.34 -17.32
C ALA A 155 -8.65 -3.89 -16.90
N PRO A 156 -8.59 -2.92 -17.85
CA PRO A 156 -8.30 -1.53 -17.51
C PRO A 156 -9.32 -0.98 -16.51
N ILE A 157 -8.90 0.00 -15.70
CA ILE A 157 -9.80 0.76 -14.81
C ILE A 157 -10.81 1.48 -15.71
N PRO A 158 -12.13 1.39 -15.46
CA PRO A 158 -13.12 2.17 -16.21
C PRO A 158 -12.78 3.67 -16.12
N ALA A 159 -12.94 4.37 -17.24
CA ALA A 159 -12.67 5.81 -17.34
C ALA A 159 -13.65 6.66 -16.53
#